data_AF-A0A955IW86-F1
#
_entry.id   AF-A0A955IW86-F1
#
_cell.length_a   1.000
_cell.length_b   1.000
_cell.length_c   1.000
_cell.angle_alpha   90.00
_cell.angle_beta   90.00
_cell.angle_gamma   90.00
#
_symmetry.space_group_name_H-M   'P 1'
#
loop_
_entity.id
_entity.type
_entity.pdbx_description
1 polymer ?
#
loop_
_entity_poly.entity_id
_entity_poly.type
_entity_poly.pdbx_seq_one_letter_code
_entity_poly.pdbx_strand_id
1 'polypeptide(L)'
;MNYLPISFLSGVLTLLAPCVLPILPVVLGSALNNSHSRLRPFTVIGSLGVSIVVFTLLLKFSTSFINVDPLAWTLLSGGIFIFFGLITFFPQIWDFIEIKLSIGSASGTVLQKTVSKKGFFGDVLLGAALGPVFSSCSPTYFVILAVVLPQSFWIGLLNLIFYAAGLVLVFSFVGLLGQRYLRQIKWISNPKGYFKKVLGATFIILGIFIIAGIDKKVETYILDLGFLDITNFETMLLSKLERESPNKDIFTQEDSKMKNQEIMLNVKYPYKAPSFVGLTSWFNSEPLELEDLKGKVVIVDFWTYSCINCIRTLPYLEKWHEKYSGQGLVIIGVHSPEFVFEKVPDNVEGAVKKYGLQYPIALDSDFKTWRAYDNHYWPAKYFIDKDGKVRHTHFGEGAYEESELIIRQLLGELNEGSVLDDELVSENKVSGSVSSKQSPETYLNYERGANLSPVNANEFAADKEVFYSIQTKLSRNEWSLGGTWLMGADHSEARAEGAKLKYNFSAKEVYLVMGPSSIKSADAPKSYKVKVFLNGEAINVEEAGSSVNSDGIVIVDRHDLYKLVNLPEFASDQILELQFDSGVEVNAFTFGS
;
A
#
# COMPACT_ATOMS: atom_id res chain seq x y z
N MET A 1 6.33 19.39 3.75
CA MET A 1 7.44 20.01 2.97
C MET A 1 8.61 19.04 2.72
N ASN A 2 8.61 17.80 3.22
CA ASN A 2 9.73 16.86 3.07
C ASN A 2 9.82 16.12 1.72
N TYR A 3 8.80 16.23 0.84
CA TYR A 3 8.79 15.53 -0.46
C TYR A 3 9.40 16.31 -1.63
N LEU A 4 9.73 17.59 -1.40
CA LEU A 4 10.36 18.45 -2.41
C LEU A 4 11.73 17.95 -2.91
N PRO A 5 12.69 17.59 -2.01
CA PRO A 5 14.00 17.10 -2.46
C PRO A 5 13.89 15.75 -3.18
N ILE A 6 12.96 14.90 -2.76
CA ILE A 6 12.69 13.60 -3.40
C ILE A 6 12.13 13.84 -4.80
N SER A 7 11.10 14.67 -4.94
CA SER A 7 10.50 15.00 -6.24
C SER A 7 11.53 15.57 -7.22
N PHE A 8 12.42 16.43 -6.72
CA PHE A 8 13.52 16.97 -7.51
C PHE A 8 14.50 15.89 -7.96
N LEU A 9 14.91 14.99 -7.06
CA LEU A 9 15.82 13.89 -7.36
C LEU A 9 15.19 12.84 -8.30
N SER A 10 13.91 12.53 -8.17
CA SER A 10 13.19 11.67 -9.11
C SER A 10 13.16 12.30 -10.52
N GLY A 11 13.02 13.62 -10.60
CA GLY A 11 13.14 14.36 -11.86
C GLY A 11 14.53 14.22 -12.51
N VAL A 12 15.59 14.26 -11.69
CA VAL A 12 16.98 14.05 -12.12
C VAL A 12 17.17 12.62 -12.66
N LEU A 13 16.69 11.62 -11.91
CA LEU A 13 16.82 10.20 -12.25
C LEU A 13 16.02 9.78 -13.48
N THR A 14 14.97 10.54 -13.84
CA THR A 14 14.16 10.24 -15.03
C THR A 14 14.99 10.29 -16.34
N LEU A 15 16.14 10.96 -16.37
CA LEU A 15 17.05 10.89 -17.52
C LEU A 15 17.48 9.44 -17.84
N LEU A 16 17.62 8.60 -16.83
CA LEU A 16 18.06 7.20 -16.97
C LEU A 16 16.95 6.29 -17.49
N ALA A 17 15.72 6.79 -17.60
CA ALA A 17 14.60 5.99 -18.06
C ALA A 17 14.83 5.52 -19.51
N PRO A 18 14.55 4.24 -19.82
CA PRO A 18 14.82 3.64 -21.12
C PRO A 18 14.06 4.34 -22.26
N CYS A 19 12.95 5.03 -21.98
CA CYS A 19 12.19 5.77 -22.99
C CYS A 19 12.73 7.20 -23.26
N VAL A 20 13.62 7.71 -22.39
CA VAL A 20 14.18 9.06 -22.49
C VAL A 20 15.49 9.07 -23.29
N LEU A 21 16.31 8.02 -23.12
CA LEU A 21 17.57 7.84 -23.84
C LEU A 21 17.44 7.95 -25.37
N PRO A 22 16.37 7.44 -26.03
CA PRO A 22 16.18 7.57 -27.48
C PRO A 22 15.83 8.98 -27.96
N ILE A 23 15.23 9.81 -27.09
CA ILE A 23 14.82 11.18 -27.41
C ILE A 23 15.96 12.17 -27.17
N LEU A 24 16.91 11.79 -26.30
CA LEU A 24 18.08 12.58 -25.96
C LEU A 24 18.86 13.09 -27.20
N PRO A 25 19.11 12.29 -28.25
CA PRO A 25 19.76 12.77 -29.47
C PRO A 25 18.98 13.84 -30.23
N VAL A 26 17.65 13.86 -30.16
CA VAL A 26 16.80 14.87 -30.81
C VAL A 26 16.91 16.20 -30.05
N VAL A 27 16.82 16.15 -28.73
CA VAL A 27 17.01 17.31 -27.84
C VAL A 27 18.42 17.87 -27.98
N LEU A 28 19.44 17.01 -28.00
CA LEU A 28 20.84 17.40 -28.23
C LEU A 28 21.10 17.86 -29.67
N GLY A 29 20.40 17.31 -30.66
CA GLY A 29 20.46 17.73 -32.05
C GLY A 29 19.98 19.16 -32.26
N SER A 30 18.97 19.59 -31.49
CA SER A 30 18.54 21.00 -31.45
C SER A 30 19.65 21.94 -30.96
N ALA A 31 20.52 21.43 -30.06
CA ALA A 31 21.64 22.16 -29.50
C ALA A 31 22.87 22.26 -30.43
N LEU A 32 22.93 21.42 -31.47
CA LEU A 32 24.04 21.38 -32.43
C LEU A 32 23.82 22.26 -33.68
N ASN A 33 22.58 22.71 -33.92
CA ASN A 33 22.24 23.52 -35.08
C ASN A 33 22.65 25.00 -34.84
N ASN A 34 23.95 25.28 -35.01
CA ASN A 34 24.60 26.59 -34.87
C ASN A 34 24.00 27.64 -35.84
N SER A 35 22.90 28.29 -35.46
CA SER A 35 22.45 29.46 -36.23
C SER A 35 22.16 30.70 -35.41
N HIS A 36 21.49 30.69 -34.25
CA HIS A 36 21.34 31.93 -33.45
C HIS A 36 21.08 31.63 -31.97
N SER A 37 21.92 32.21 -31.10
CA SER A 37 21.90 32.21 -29.63
C SER A 37 22.38 30.93 -28.90
N ARG A 38 23.25 31.13 -27.89
CA ARG A 38 23.68 30.10 -26.92
C ARG A 38 22.53 29.61 -26.01
N LEU A 39 21.37 30.26 -26.08
CA LEU A 39 20.21 30.05 -25.21
C LEU A 39 19.16 29.08 -25.78
N ARG A 40 19.28 28.72 -27.07
CA ARG A 40 18.34 27.84 -27.77
C ARG A 40 18.08 26.47 -27.10
N PRO A 41 19.10 25.76 -26.58
CA PRO A 41 18.84 24.50 -25.85
C PRO A 41 17.99 24.74 -24.60
N PHE A 42 18.24 25.83 -23.88
CA PHE A 42 17.51 26.19 -22.67
C PHE A 42 16.05 26.57 -22.96
N THR A 43 15.75 27.15 -24.12
CA THR A 43 14.37 27.47 -24.51
C THR A 43 13.57 26.22 -24.88
N VAL A 44 14.19 25.23 -25.53
CA VAL A 44 13.57 23.93 -25.81
C VAL A 44 13.35 23.15 -24.51
N ILE A 45 14.35 23.10 -23.63
CA ILE A 45 14.26 22.36 -22.36
C ILE A 45 13.26 23.04 -21.40
N GLY A 46 13.24 24.38 -21.34
CA GLY A 46 12.29 25.13 -20.52
C GLY A 46 10.85 24.94 -20.97
N SER A 47 10.59 24.97 -22.29
CA SER A 47 9.25 24.70 -22.84
C SER A 47 8.81 23.25 -22.67
N LEU A 48 9.74 22.30 -22.70
CA LEU A 48 9.49 20.90 -22.33
C LEU A 48 9.02 20.78 -20.86
N GLY A 49 9.72 21.43 -19.92
CA GLY A 49 9.33 21.43 -18.50
C GLY A 49 7.92 21.97 -18.27
N VAL A 50 7.58 23.10 -18.91
CA VAL A 50 6.21 23.68 -18.85
C VAL A 50 5.18 22.73 -19.46
N SER A 51 5.50 22.11 -20.60
CA SER A 51 4.59 21.18 -21.26
C SER A 51 4.31 19.93 -20.42
N ILE A 52 5.29 19.42 -19.67
CA ILE A 52 5.10 18.28 -18.77
C ILE A 52 4.11 18.64 -17.66
N VAL A 53 4.26 19.82 -17.04
CA VAL A 53 3.33 20.28 -15.99
C VAL A 53 1.91 20.40 -16.53
N VAL A 54 1.73 21.10 -17.67
CA VAL A 54 0.41 21.32 -18.28
C VAL A 54 -0.24 20.00 -18.69
N PHE A 55 0.49 19.11 -19.35
CA PHE A 55 -0.07 17.86 -19.85
C PHE A 55 -0.39 16.89 -18.70
N THR A 56 0.43 16.86 -17.64
CA THR A 56 0.14 16.05 -16.45
C THR A 56 -1.15 16.51 -15.76
N LEU A 57 -1.39 17.82 -15.68
CA LEU A 57 -2.64 18.37 -15.14
C LEU A 57 -3.85 18.05 -16.03
N LEU A 58 -3.71 18.16 -17.35
CA LEU A 58 -4.75 17.78 -18.31
C LEU A 58 -5.10 16.28 -18.23
N LEU A 59 -4.08 15.42 -18.10
CA LEU A 59 -4.29 13.99 -17.93
C LEU A 59 -4.99 13.67 -16.61
N LYS A 60 -4.61 14.30 -15.50
CA LYS A 60 -5.31 14.13 -14.20
C LYS A 60 -6.80 14.49 -14.30
N PHE A 61 -7.13 15.53 -15.07
CA PHE A 61 -8.52 15.89 -15.34
C PHE A 61 -9.24 14.84 -16.20
N SER A 62 -8.54 14.26 -17.17
CA SER A 62 -9.07 13.22 -18.06
C SER A 62 -9.23 11.84 -17.40
N THR A 63 -8.35 11.47 -16.46
CA THR A 63 -8.42 10.17 -15.76
C THR A 63 -9.58 10.09 -14.78
N SER A 64 -10.16 11.23 -14.36
CA SER A 64 -11.41 11.28 -13.59
C SER A 64 -12.65 10.82 -14.39
N PHE A 65 -12.53 10.58 -15.71
CA PHE A 65 -13.64 10.28 -16.61
C PHE A 65 -13.53 8.94 -17.35
N ILE A 66 -12.51 8.10 -17.09
CA ILE A 66 -12.23 6.92 -17.93
C ILE A 66 -12.14 5.65 -17.08
N ASN A 67 -13.16 4.80 -17.16
CA ASN A 67 -13.20 3.46 -16.58
C ASN A 67 -12.85 2.43 -17.67
N VAL A 68 -11.56 2.34 -18.02
CA VAL A 68 -11.08 1.48 -19.13
C VAL A 68 -10.18 0.37 -18.59
N ASP A 69 -10.41 -0.83 -19.09
CA ASP A 69 -9.68 -2.06 -18.79
C ASP A 69 -8.15 -1.88 -18.94
N PRO A 70 -7.34 -2.24 -17.93
CA PRO A 70 -5.87 -2.23 -17.99
C PRO A 70 -5.29 -2.92 -19.23
N LEU A 71 -5.96 -3.95 -19.75
CA LEU A 71 -5.51 -4.73 -20.92
C LEU A 71 -5.51 -3.86 -22.19
N ALA A 72 -6.48 -2.95 -22.32
CA ALA A 72 -6.56 -2.03 -23.47
C ALA A 72 -5.36 -1.06 -23.50
N TRP A 73 -4.91 -0.59 -22.33
CA TRP A 73 -3.75 0.31 -22.21
C TRP A 73 -2.43 -0.40 -22.54
N THR A 74 -2.26 -1.65 -22.14
CA THR A 74 -1.08 -2.46 -22.48
C THR A 74 -0.99 -2.75 -23.97
N LEU A 75 -2.11 -3.10 -24.62
CA LEU A 75 -2.15 -3.32 -26.07
C LEU A 75 -1.88 -2.04 -26.86
N LEU A 76 -2.46 -0.92 -26.43
CA LEU A 76 -2.30 0.38 -27.09
C LEU A 76 -0.86 0.89 -26.98
N SER A 77 -0.28 0.88 -25.79
CA SER A 77 1.11 1.33 -25.56
C SER A 77 2.12 0.43 -26.29
N GLY A 78 2.02 -0.89 -26.14
CA GLY A 78 2.90 -1.83 -26.83
C GLY A 78 2.80 -1.74 -28.35
N GLY A 79 1.58 -1.56 -28.89
CA GLY A 79 1.35 -1.37 -30.32
C GLY A 79 2.02 -0.11 -30.88
N ILE A 80 1.99 1.00 -30.14
CA ILE A 80 2.68 2.25 -30.52
C ILE A 80 4.20 2.04 -30.59
N PHE A 81 4.80 1.35 -29.61
CA PHE A 81 6.25 1.08 -29.61
C PHE A 81 6.69 0.19 -30.78
N ILE A 82 5.92 -0.86 -31.09
CA ILE A 82 6.19 -1.72 -32.25
C ILE A 82 6.07 -0.91 -33.54
N PHE A 83 5.05 -0.06 -33.66
CA PHE A 83 4.85 0.79 -34.82
C PHE A 83 6.03 1.76 -35.04
N PHE A 84 6.45 2.51 -34.02
CA PHE A 84 7.61 3.39 -34.11
C PHE A 84 8.92 2.63 -34.34
N GLY A 85 9.06 1.45 -33.73
CA GLY A 85 10.19 0.56 -33.95
C GLY A 85 10.30 0.09 -35.40
N LEU A 86 9.19 -0.33 -36.01
CA LEU A 86 9.13 -0.75 -37.42
C LEU A 86 9.46 0.39 -38.38
N ILE A 87 8.92 1.59 -38.14
CA ILE A 87 9.25 2.80 -38.92
C ILE A 87 10.76 3.10 -38.85
N THR A 88 11.33 3.01 -37.64
CA THR A 88 12.74 3.32 -37.40
C THR A 88 13.68 2.24 -37.96
N PHE A 89 13.24 0.98 -37.95
CA PHE A 89 14.03 -0.18 -38.41
C PHE A 89 14.04 -0.32 -39.94
N PHE A 90 12.94 0.00 -40.62
CA PHE A 90 12.79 -0.06 -42.08
C PHE A 90 12.53 1.33 -42.71
N PRO A 91 13.50 2.26 -42.67
CA PRO A 91 13.31 3.62 -43.19
C PRO A 91 12.96 3.66 -44.69
N GLN A 92 13.44 2.70 -45.49
CA GLN A 92 13.19 2.63 -46.93
C GLN A 92 11.73 2.28 -47.28
N ILE A 93 11.06 1.49 -46.44
CA ILE A 93 9.66 1.10 -46.64
C ILE A 93 8.76 2.31 -46.33
N TRP A 94 9.13 3.10 -45.31
CA TRP A 94 8.41 4.30 -44.95
C TRP A 94 8.50 5.39 -46.03
N ASP A 95 9.69 5.62 -46.59
CA ASP A 95 9.89 6.56 -47.70
C ASP A 95 8.96 6.24 -48.89
N PHE A 96 8.74 4.94 -49.18
CA PHE A 96 7.85 4.49 -50.25
C PHE A 96 6.35 4.70 -49.93
N ILE A 97 5.96 4.42 -48.67
CA ILE A 97 4.58 4.60 -48.18
C ILE A 97 4.20 6.10 -48.15
N GLU A 98 5.12 6.96 -47.72
CA GLU A 98 4.92 8.40 -47.58
C GLU A 98 4.73 9.09 -48.95
N ILE A 99 5.48 8.65 -49.97
CA ILE A 99 5.31 9.09 -51.36
C ILE A 99 3.95 8.63 -51.92
N LYS A 100 3.48 7.43 -51.56
CA LYS A 100 2.23 6.85 -52.10
C LYS A 100 0.96 7.39 -51.43
N LEU A 101 1.00 7.73 -50.15
CA LEU A 101 -0.16 8.23 -49.40
C LEU A 101 -0.31 9.75 -49.39
N SER A 102 0.69 10.52 -49.85
CA SER A 102 0.67 12.00 -49.84
C SER A 102 0.44 12.66 -48.46
N ILE A 103 0.45 11.88 -47.37
CA ILE A 103 0.27 12.35 -45.98
C ILE A 103 1.51 13.14 -45.49
N GLY A 104 2.69 12.83 -46.06
CA GLY A 104 3.94 13.54 -45.79
C GLY A 104 3.97 14.98 -46.29
N SER A 105 3.23 15.33 -47.36
CA SER A 105 3.28 16.70 -47.92
C SER A 105 2.47 17.72 -47.11
N ALA A 106 1.40 17.32 -46.42
CA ALA A 106 0.58 18.23 -45.59
C ALA A 106 1.15 18.40 -44.16
N SER A 107 1.60 17.30 -43.55
CA SER A 107 2.22 17.28 -42.22
C SER A 107 3.66 17.83 -42.28
N GLY A 108 4.40 17.44 -43.32
CA GLY A 108 5.75 17.91 -43.60
C GLY A 108 5.80 19.39 -43.92
N THR A 109 4.84 19.99 -44.64
CA THR A 109 4.87 21.45 -44.87
C THR A 109 4.56 22.27 -43.62
N VAL A 110 3.72 21.79 -42.70
CA VAL A 110 3.45 22.49 -41.43
C VAL A 110 4.66 22.37 -40.48
N LEU A 111 5.21 21.16 -40.34
CA LEU A 111 6.40 20.92 -39.51
C LEU A 111 7.65 21.59 -40.12
N GLN A 112 7.83 21.54 -41.44
CA GLN A 112 8.94 22.18 -42.15
C GLN A 112 8.76 23.70 -42.24
N LYS A 113 7.54 24.27 -42.33
CA LYS A 113 7.32 25.73 -42.12
C LYS A 113 7.62 26.17 -40.69
N THR A 114 7.47 25.28 -39.71
CA THR A 114 7.75 25.58 -38.30
C THR A 114 9.24 25.41 -37.97
N VAL A 115 9.87 24.35 -38.47
CA VAL A 115 11.32 24.09 -38.35
C VAL A 115 12.15 25.05 -39.21
N SER A 116 11.59 25.56 -40.32
CA SER A 116 12.22 26.62 -41.16
C SER A 116 11.94 28.04 -40.65
N LYS A 117 10.95 28.26 -39.77
CA LYS A 117 10.87 29.50 -38.98
C LYS A 117 12.03 29.49 -37.97
N LYS A 118 13.17 30.03 -38.40
CA LYS A 118 14.32 30.31 -37.53
C LYS A 118 13.89 31.33 -36.47
N GLY A 119 13.59 30.86 -35.25
CA GLY A 119 13.30 31.74 -34.13
C GLY A 119 12.75 31.02 -32.90
N PHE A 120 12.77 31.72 -31.76
CA PHE A 120 12.35 31.28 -30.42
C PHE A 120 11.06 30.46 -30.39
N PHE A 121 10.06 30.82 -31.22
CA PHE A 121 8.77 30.13 -31.26
C PHE A 121 8.84 28.70 -31.80
N GLY A 122 9.74 28.43 -32.76
CA GLY A 122 9.95 27.07 -33.27
C GLY A 122 10.59 26.16 -32.22
N ASP A 123 11.44 26.73 -31.38
CA ASP A 123 12.11 26.01 -30.28
C ASP A 123 11.15 25.72 -29.13
N VAL A 124 10.25 26.66 -28.82
CA VAL A 124 9.17 26.45 -27.85
C VAL A 124 8.20 25.37 -28.33
N LEU A 125 7.83 25.37 -29.62
CA LEU A 125 6.91 24.37 -30.15
C LEU A 125 7.54 22.96 -30.16
N LEU A 126 8.84 22.87 -30.42
CA LEU A 126 9.57 21.61 -30.34
C LEU A 126 9.55 21.05 -28.91
N GLY A 127 9.81 21.88 -27.89
CA GLY A 127 9.73 21.46 -26.49
C GLY A 127 8.30 21.09 -26.06
N ALA A 128 7.30 21.85 -26.51
CA ALA A 128 5.89 21.58 -26.24
C ALA A 128 5.39 20.26 -26.87
N ALA A 129 5.86 19.92 -28.07
CA ALA A 129 5.49 18.67 -28.72
C ALA A 129 6.07 17.43 -28.01
N LEU A 130 7.19 17.58 -27.31
CA LEU A 130 7.87 16.48 -26.63
C LEU A 130 7.27 16.15 -25.25
N GLY A 131 6.55 17.08 -24.62
CA GLY A 131 5.94 16.88 -23.29
C GLY A 131 4.94 15.71 -23.22
N PRO A 132 3.95 15.61 -24.14
CA PRO A 132 3.00 14.49 -24.17
C PRO A 132 3.65 13.11 -24.32
N VAL A 133 4.70 13.03 -25.16
CA VAL A 133 5.46 11.78 -25.37
C VAL A 133 6.17 11.36 -24.08
N PHE A 134 6.74 12.34 -23.38
CA PHE A 134 7.43 12.13 -22.11
C PHE A 134 6.48 11.64 -21.00
N SER A 135 5.30 12.26 -20.91
CA SER A 135 4.27 11.90 -19.94
C SER A 135 3.69 10.50 -20.15
N SER A 136 3.71 9.99 -21.39
CA SER A 136 3.12 8.69 -21.74
C SER A 136 4.09 7.52 -21.61
N CYS A 137 5.40 7.78 -21.53
CA CYS A 137 6.44 6.73 -21.50
C CYS A 137 7.16 6.58 -20.16
N SER A 138 7.02 7.55 -19.24
CA SER A 138 7.77 7.52 -17.99
C SER A 138 7.19 6.50 -17.01
N PRO A 139 7.91 5.45 -16.61
CA PRO A 139 7.44 4.49 -15.61
C PRO A 139 7.22 5.15 -14.23
N THR A 140 7.82 6.32 -14.00
CA THR A 140 7.57 7.16 -12.83
C THR A 140 6.21 7.86 -12.85
N TYR A 141 5.39 7.69 -13.90
CA TYR A 141 4.04 8.26 -13.97
C TYR A 141 3.17 7.84 -12.77
N PHE A 142 3.24 6.59 -12.34
CA PHE A 142 2.52 6.12 -11.14
C PHE A 142 3.04 6.81 -9.88
N VAL A 143 4.35 7.05 -9.78
CA VAL A 143 4.97 7.78 -8.68
C VAL A 143 4.56 9.25 -8.71
N ILE A 144 4.52 9.89 -9.89
CA ILE A 144 4.05 11.27 -10.07
C ILE A 144 2.58 11.39 -9.67
N LEU A 145 1.73 10.44 -10.08
CA LEU A 145 0.34 10.41 -9.65
C LEU A 145 0.23 10.21 -8.14
N ALA A 146 0.97 9.26 -7.55
CA ALA A 146 0.98 9.03 -6.10
C ALA A 146 1.47 10.27 -5.31
N VAL A 147 2.45 11.00 -5.84
CA VAL A 147 3.00 12.24 -5.25
C VAL A 147 2.09 13.46 -5.46
N VAL A 148 1.22 13.44 -6.48
CA VAL A 148 0.26 14.51 -6.82
C VAL A 148 -1.16 14.22 -6.28
N LEU A 149 -1.39 13.01 -5.77
CA LEU A 149 -2.63 12.57 -5.12
C LEU A 149 -2.77 12.84 -3.59
N PRO A 150 -1.80 13.35 -2.81
CA PRO A 150 -2.06 13.55 -1.39
C PRO A 150 -2.92 14.79 -1.19
N GLN A 151 -4.05 14.62 -0.48
CA GLN A 151 -5.05 15.50 0.17
C GLN A 151 -5.25 17.00 -0.23
N SER A 152 -4.37 17.67 -0.99
CA SER A 152 -4.56 19.05 -1.47
C SER A 152 -3.91 19.29 -2.84
N PHE A 153 -4.65 19.94 -3.74
CA PHE A 153 -4.22 20.27 -5.12
C PHE A 153 -2.90 21.06 -5.15
N TRP A 154 -2.69 21.96 -4.19
CA TRP A 154 -1.55 22.87 -4.14
C TRP A 154 -0.23 22.17 -3.81
N ILE A 155 -0.24 21.17 -2.92
CA ILE A 155 0.97 20.41 -2.56
C ILE A 155 1.41 19.53 -3.75
N GLY A 156 0.45 18.90 -4.43
CA GLY A 156 0.72 18.15 -5.65
C GLY A 156 1.29 19.01 -6.77
N LEU A 157 0.74 20.20 -7.00
CA LEU A 157 1.25 21.15 -7.99
C LEU A 157 2.70 21.59 -7.66
N LEU A 158 2.98 21.85 -6.39
CA LEU A 158 4.31 22.25 -5.92
C LEU A 158 5.34 21.12 -6.14
N ASN A 159 5.01 19.87 -5.81
CA ASN A 159 5.89 18.71 -6.06
C ASN A 159 6.15 18.51 -7.56
N LEU A 160 5.12 18.66 -8.40
CA LEU A 160 5.23 18.53 -9.85
C LEU A 160 6.17 19.59 -10.46
N ILE A 161 6.14 20.82 -9.95
CA ILE A 161 7.05 21.88 -10.38
C ILE A 161 8.50 21.54 -10.01
N PHE A 162 8.74 21.03 -8.80
CA PHE A 162 10.08 20.62 -8.36
C PHE A 162 10.62 19.42 -9.15
N TYR A 163 9.76 18.47 -9.48
CA TYR A 163 10.08 17.37 -10.39
C TYR A 163 10.50 17.88 -11.77
N ALA A 164 9.70 18.77 -12.38
CA ALA A 164 10.01 19.37 -13.68
C ALA A 164 11.31 20.19 -13.64
N ALA A 165 11.59 20.88 -12.52
CA ALA A 165 12.82 21.63 -12.32
C ALA A 165 14.06 20.71 -12.28
N GLY A 166 13.98 19.57 -11.59
CA GLY A 166 15.06 18.57 -11.56
C GLY A 166 15.37 18.03 -12.96
N LEU A 167 14.34 17.69 -13.72
CA LEU A 167 14.47 17.25 -15.11
C LEU A 167 15.13 18.33 -15.98
N VAL A 168 14.60 19.56 -15.96
CA VAL A 168 15.15 20.69 -16.74
C VAL A 168 16.63 20.93 -16.43
N LEU A 169 17.02 20.82 -15.16
CA LEU A 169 18.41 21.01 -14.73
C LEU A 169 19.34 19.95 -15.33
N VAL A 170 18.98 18.66 -15.24
CA VAL A 170 19.83 17.59 -15.76
C VAL A 170 19.92 17.63 -17.27
N PHE A 171 18.80 17.84 -17.97
CA PHE A 171 18.81 17.97 -19.43
C PHE A 171 19.63 19.17 -19.90
N SER A 172 19.63 20.27 -19.13
CA SER A 172 20.49 21.42 -19.41
C SER A 172 21.96 21.06 -19.23
N PHE A 173 22.30 20.32 -18.18
CA PHE A 173 23.67 19.84 -17.94
C PHE A 173 24.16 18.88 -19.04
N VAL A 174 23.35 17.91 -19.44
CA VAL A 174 23.65 16.98 -20.53
C VAL A 174 23.71 17.71 -21.87
N GLY A 175 22.85 18.71 -22.08
CA GLY A 175 22.89 19.62 -23.24
C GLY A 175 24.25 20.30 -23.41
N LEU A 176 24.78 20.86 -22.33
CA LEU A 176 26.08 21.54 -22.32
C LEU A 176 27.25 20.57 -22.56
N LEU A 177 27.24 19.40 -21.91
CA LEU A 177 28.26 18.36 -22.10
C LEU A 177 28.21 17.75 -23.51
N GLY A 178 27.00 17.50 -24.00
CA GLY A 178 26.74 16.90 -25.32
C GLY A 178 27.23 17.77 -26.47
N GLN A 179 27.13 19.10 -26.36
CA GLN A 179 27.68 20.02 -27.37
C GLN A 179 29.19 19.85 -27.60
N ARG A 180 29.93 19.44 -26.57
CA ARG A 180 31.39 19.24 -26.63
C ARG A 180 31.76 17.85 -27.15
N TYR A 181 31.01 16.82 -26.74
CA TYR A 181 31.35 15.42 -27.03
C TYR A 181 30.74 14.88 -28.33
N LEU A 182 29.49 15.26 -28.65
CA LEU A 182 28.79 14.74 -29.84
C LEU A 182 29.36 15.22 -31.17
N ARG A 183 30.11 16.33 -31.18
CA ARG A 183 30.83 16.79 -32.39
C ARG A 183 31.92 15.81 -32.84
N GLN A 184 32.41 14.95 -31.94
CA GLN A 184 33.46 13.97 -32.26
C GLN A 184 32.89 12.63 -32.78
N ILE A 185 31.65 12.28 -32.47
CA ILE A 185 31.08 10.96 -32.79
C ILE A 185 30.22 11.03 -34.05
N LYS A 186 30.86 10.98 -35.23
CA LYS A 186 30.19 11.06 -36.55
C LYS A 186 29.25 9.89 -36.87
N TRP A 187 29.35 8.75 -36.18
CA TRP A 187 28.55 7.55 -36.46
C TRP A 187 27.08 7.66 -36.01
N ILE A 188 26.81 8.41 -34.94
CA ILE A 188 25.45 8.59 -34.38
C ILE A 188 24.58 9.48 -35.30
N SER A 189 25.20 10.38 -36.05
CA SER A 189 24.50 11.37 -36.89
C SER A 189 24.13 10.85 -38.29
N ASN A 190 24.46 9.60 -38.64
CA ASN A 190 24.13 9.06 -39.96
C ASN A 190 22.65 8.59 -40.00
N PRO A 191 21.77 9.24 -40.80
CA PRO A 191 20.35 8.91 -40.85
C PRO A 191 20.03 7.51 -41.41
N LYS A 192 21.00 6.84 -42.04
CA LYS A 192 20.90 5.45 -42.52
C LYS A 192 21.84 4.49 -41.76
N GLY A 193 22.45 4.96 -40.67
CA GLY A 193 23.44 4.22 -39.91
C GLY A 193 22.86 3.04 -39.12
N TYR A 194 23.74 2.10 -38.78
CA TYR A 194 23.42 0.92 -37.95
C TYR A 194 22.78 1.30 -36.60
N PHE A 195 23.14 2.46 -36.04
CA PHE A 195 22.60 2.99 -34.79
C PHE A 195 21.06 3.09 -34.78
N LYS A 196 20.44 3.64 -35.84
CA LYS A 196 18.96 3.73 -35.91
C LYS A 196 18.30 2.36 -36.03
N LYS A 197 18.93 1.41 -36.74
CA LYS A 197 18.41 0.04 -36.86
C LYS A 197 18.45 -0.68 -35.52
N VAL A 198 19.53 -0.52 -34.75
CA VAL A 198 19.63 -1.07 -33.39
C VAL A 198 18.55 -0.47 -32.50
N LEU A 199 18.37 0.85 -32.53
CA LEU A 199 17.34 1.55 -31.76
C LEU A 199 15.91 1.09 -32.13
N GLY A 200 15.62 0.95 -33.41
CA GLY A 200 14.35 0.43 -33.90
C GLY A 200 14.09 -1.01 -33.47
N ALA A 201 15.10 -1.87 -33.52
CA ALA A 201 15.00 -3.25 -33.03
C ALA A 201 14.72 -3.30 -31.52
N THR A 202 15.37 -2.45 -30.74
CA THR A 202 15.12 -2.33 -29.30
C THR A 202 13.68 -1.93 -29.00
N PHE A 203 13.11 -0.97 -29.73
CA PHE A 203 11.70 -0.59 -29.55
C PHE A 203 10.71 -1.69 -29.91
N ILE A 204 10.98 -2.47 -30.96
CA ILE A 204 10.14 -3.63 -31.32
C ILE A 204 10.19 -4.68 -30.20
N ILE A 205 11.39 -5.00 -29.70
CA ILE A 205 11.58 -5.96 -28.62
C ILE A 205 10.85 -5.49 -27.35
N LEU A 206 11.03 -4.22 -26.96
CA LEU A 206 10.35 -3.63 -25.79
C LEU A 206 8.82 -3.67 -25.95
N GLY A 207 8.29 -3.32 -27.12
CA GLY A 207 6.85 -3.37 -27.38
C GLY A 207 6.26 -4.77 -27.29
N ILE A 208 6.98 -5.79 -27.79
CA ILE A 208 6.58 -7.21 -27.62
C ILE A 208 6.64 -7.61 -26.15
N PHE A 209 7.65 -7.17 -25.42
CA PHE A 209 7.84 -7.46 -24.00
C PHE A 209 6.69 -6.91 -23.13
N ILE A 210 6.23 -5.69 -23.45
CA ILE A 210 5.09 -5.03 -22.80
C ILE A 210 3.79 -5.79 -23.10
N ILE A 211 3.52 -6.14 -24.37
CA ILE A 211 2.30 -6.88 -24.74
C ILE A 211 2.26 -8.26 -24.07
N ALA A 212 3.41 -8.92 -23.96
CA ALA A 212 3.54 -10.22 -23.31
C ALA A 212 3.49 -10.15 -21.77
N GLY A 213 3.48 -8.95 -21.19
CA GLY A 213 3.49 -8.72 -19.73
C GLY A 213 4.76 -9.20 -19.04
N ILE A 214 5.85 -9.39 -19.81
CA ILE A 214 7.14 -9.86 -19.28
C ILE A 214 7.87 -8.72 -18.57
N ASP A 215 7.63 -7.47 -18.99
CA ASP A 215 8.08 -6.26 -18.30
C ASP A 215 7.68 -6.27 -16.82
N LYS A 216 6.40 -6.57 -16.52
CA LYS A 216 5.90 -6.65 -15.14
C LYS A 216 6.55 -7.80 -14.36
N LYS A 217 6.69 -8.98 -14.98
CA LYS A 217 7.33 -10.15 -14.34
C LYS A 217 8.81 -9.92 -14.05
N VAL A 218 9.51 -9.24 -14.96
CA VAL A 218 10.92 -8.90 -14.80
C VAL A 218 11.09 -7.81 -13.76
N GLU A 219 10.18 -6.83 -13.69
CA GLU A 219 10.17 -5.82 -12.62
C GLU A 219 9.98 -6.48 -11.25
N THR A 220 9.00 -7.39 -11.09
CA THR A 220 8.82 -8.16 -9.84
C THR A 220 10.05 -9.01 -9.52
N TYR A 221 10.63 -9.69 -10.50
CA TYR A 221 11.81 -10.55 -10.31
C TYR A 221 13.09 -9.75 -9.99
N ILE A 222 13.27 -8.56 -10.57
CA ILE A 222 14.40 -7.66 -10.27
C ILE A 222 14.26 -7.05 -8.88
N LEU A 223 13.03 -6.71 -8.46
CA LEU A 223 12.74 -6.29 -7.09
C LEU A 223 13.05 -7.41 -6.09
N ASP A 224 12.71 -8.66 -6.41
CA ASP A 224 13.02 -9.83 -5.57
C ASP A 224 14.52 -10.15 -5.50
N LEU A 225 15.30 -9.79 -6.52
CA LEU A 225 16.75 -10.02 -6.58
C LEU A 225 17.60 -8.90 -5.93
N GLY A 226 16.99 -7.77 -5.53
CA GLY A 226 17.70 -6.67 -4.85
C GLY A 226 18.79 -5.95 -5.67
N PHE A 227 18.89 -6.20 -6.98
CA PHE A 227 20.01 -5.71 -7.82
C PHE A 227 19.88 -4.26 -8.28
N LEU A 228 18.69 -3.64 -8.14
CA LEU A 228 18.45 -2.22 -8.38
C LEU A 228 17.45 -1.67 -7.35
N ASP A 229 17.77 -1.86 -6.09
CA ASP A 229 16.99 -1.37 -4.96
C ASP A 229 17.16 0.15 -4.82
N ILE A 230 16.63 0.89 -5.80
CA ILE A 230 16.49 2.35 -5.77
C ILE A 230 15.61 2.74 -4.58
N THR A 231 14.68 1.86 -4.17
CA THR A 231 13.93 1.96 -2.93
C THR A 231 14.83 1.92 -1.70
N ASN A 232 15.85 1.06 -1.64
CA ASN A 232 16.85 1.08 -0.56
C ASN A 232 17.81 2.26 -0.66
N PHE A 233 18.13 2.77 -1.84
CA PHE A 233 18.89 4.01 -1.97
C PHE A 233 18.04 5.23 -1.60
N GLU A 234 16.74 5.27 -1.95
CA GLU A 234 15.77 6.27 -1.53
C GLU A 234 15.52 6.17 -0.03
N THR A 235 15.36 4.99 0.57
CA THR A 235 15.24 4.84 2.04
C THR A 235 16.56 5.09 2.75
N MET A 236 17.71 4.81 2.12
CA MET A 236 19.04 5.19 2.63
C MET A 236 19.27 6.71 2.53
N LEU A 237 18.74 7.39 1.50
CA LEU A 237 18.83 8.83 1.33
C LEU A 237 17.76 9.56 2.16
N LEU A 238 16.57 9.00 2.30
CA LEU A 238 15.51 9.39 3.24
C LEU A 238 16.03 9.27 4.66
N SER A 239 16.65 8.14 5.02
CA SER A 239 17.30 7.97 6.32
C SER A 239 18.55 8.84 6.47
N LYS A 240 19.28 9.19 5.41
CA LYS A 240 20.40 10.16 5.47
C LYS A 240 19.94 11.61 5.61
N LEU A 241 18.82 11.99 4.98
CA LEU A 241 18.20 13.30 5.09
C LEU A 241 17.37 13.43 6.38
N GLU A 242 16.87 12.32 6.94
CA GLU A 242 16.38 12.22 8.32
C GLU A 242 17.52 12.24 9.34
N ARG A 243 18.73 11.73 9.00
CA ARG A 243 19.94 11.77 9.87
C ARG A 243 20.54 13.16 10.09
N GLU A 244 20.07 14.21 9.40
CA GLU A 244 20.39 15.59 9.77
C GLU A 244 19.37 16.21 10.74
N SER A 245 18.43 15.43 11.27
CA SER A 245 17.84 15.67 12.58
C SER A 245 18.55 14.74 13.58
N PRO A 246 19.14 15.27 14.66
CA PRO A 246 20.06 14.48 15.47
C PRO A 246 19.31 13.42 16.28
N ASN A 247 19.97 12.26 16.34
CA ASN A 247 19.98 11.29 17.44
C ASN A 247 19.12 10.02 17.29
N LYS A 248 19.65 9.03 16.57
CA LYS A 248 19.45 7.61 16.89
C LYS A 248 20.69 6.82 16.48
N ASP A 249 21.45 6.41 17.50
CA ASP A 249 22.30 5.21 17.60
C ASP A 249 23.53 5.52 18.47
N ILE A 250 23.44 5.17 19.76
CA ILE A 250 24.40 4.38 20.56
C ILE A 250 23.67 4.08 21.87
N PHE A 251 23.16 2.87 22.04
CA PHE A 251 22.92 2.28 23.35
C PHE A 251 23.75 0.99 23.43
N THR A 252 25.01 1.16 23.84
CA THR A 252 25.74 0.11 24.56
C THR A 252 25.24 0.07 26.00
N GLN A 253 25.04 -1.15 26.51
CA GLN A 253 24.76 -1.44 27.91
C GLN A 253 25.85 -0.84 28.80
N GLU A 254 25.50 0.20 29.55
CA GLU A 254 26.09 0.68 30.81
C GLU A 254 25.71 2.15 30.95
N ASP A 255 24.56 2.43 31.57
CA ASP A 255 24.34 3.66 32.38
C ASP A 255 22.92 3.67 32.93
N SER A 256 22.71 2.81 33.92
CA SER A 256 21.71 3.00 34.96
C SER A 256 22.07 4.25 35.77
N LYS A 257 21.59 5.43 35.34
CA LYS A 257 21.35 6.64 36.15
C LYS A 257 20.73 7.74 35.29
N MET A 258 19.40 7.86 35.37
CA MET A 258 18.62 9.09 35.25
C MET A 258 19.04 10.08 34.13
N LYS A 259 18.44 9.97 32.94
CA LYS A 259 18.60 10.96 31.86
C LYS A 259 17.27 11.24 31.14
N ASN A 260 16.69 12.39 31.50
CA ASN A 260 15.77 13.27 30.78
C ASN A 260 14.85 12.69 29.69
N GLN A 261 13.57 12.58 30.04
CA GLN A 261 12.42 12.52 29.13
C GLN A 261 12.37 13.77 28.24
N GLU A 262 12.72 13.64 26.97
CA GLU A 262 11.99 14.34 25.91
C GLU A 262 11.13 13.28 25.23
N ILE A 263 9.93 13.06 25.75
CA ILE A 263 8.95 12.22 25.07
C ILE A 263 8.47 13.05 23.87
N MET A 264 8.98 12.71 22.70
CA MET A 264 8.75 13.44 21.45
C MET A 264 7.44 12.97 20.81
N LEU A 265 6.43 13.82 20.91
CA LEU A 265 5.15 13.68 20.20
C LEU A 265 5.40 13.58 18.68
N ASN A 266 4.86 12.55 18.04
CA ASN A 266 5.18 12.26 16.64
C ASN A 266 4.33 13.06 15.63
N VAL A 267 3.33 13.81 16.09
CA VAL A 267 2.59 14.77 15.26
C VAL A 267 3.27 16.13 15.32
N LYS A 268 4.09 16.42 14.29
CA LYS A 268 4.87 17.67 14.18
C LYS A 268 4.02 18.94 14.25
N TYR A 269 2.82 18.90 13.69
CA TYR A 269 1.85 20.00 13.71
C TYR A 269 0.54 19.49 14.29
N PRO A 270 0.31 19.64 15.61
CA PRO A 270 -0.92 19.22 16.25
C PRO A 270 -2.14 19.82 15.54
N TYR A 271 -3.08 18.97 15.17
CA TYR A 271 -4.28 19.33 14.43
C TYR A 271 -5.53 18.98 15.25
N LYS A 272 -6.64 19.69 15.04
CA LYS A 272 -7.90 19.40 15.73
C LYS A 272 -8.32 17.97 15.39
N ALA A 273 -8.64 17.17 16.41
CA ALA A 273 -9.18 15.84 16.20
C ALA A 273 -10.46 15.91 15.33
N PRO A 274 -10.58 15.07 14.28
CA PRO A 274 -11.78 15.01 13.46
C PRO A 274 -13.00 14.61 14.30
N SER A 275 -14.16 15.22 14.06
CA SER A 275 -15.40 14.85 14.76
C SER A 275 -15.76 13.38 14.55
N PHE A 276 -16.40 12.77 15.54
CA PHE A 276 -17.05 11.47 15.37
C PHE A 276 -18.26 11.62 14.46
N VAL A 277 -18.33 10.79 13.42
CA VAL A 277 -19.40 10.86 12.40
C VAL A 277 -19.96 9.48 12.16
N GLY A 278 -21.28 9.34 12.21
CA GLY A 278 -21.97 8.12 11.77
C GLY A 278 -21.84 6.93 12.70
N LEU A 279 -21.52 7.15 13.97
CA LEU A 279 -21.53 6.11 14.99
C LEU A 279 -22.98 5.69 15.29
N THR A 280 -23.27 4.40 15.19
CA THR A 280 -24.65 3.86 15.20
C THR A 280 -25.11 3.39 16.57
N SER A 281 -24.19 2.82 17.35
CA SER A 281 -24.44 2.28 18.69
C SER A 281 -23.28 2.62 19.62
N TRP A 282 -23.60 2.82 20.91
CA TRP A 282 -22.62 3.04 21.97
C TRP A 282 -22.80 2.01 23.08
N PHE A 283 -21.68 1.59 23.66
CA PHE A 283 -21.59 0.66 24.76
C PHE A 283 -20.78 1.30 25.88
N ASN A 284 -21.12 0.99 27.13
CA ASN A 284 -20.53 1.55 28.35
C ASN A 284 -20.67 3.08 28.52
N SER A 285 -21.32 3.79 27.59
CA SER A 285 -21.66 5.20 27.72
C SER A 285 -22.82 5.60 26.81
N GLU A 286 -23.40 6.76 27.09
CA GLU A 286 -24.16 7.51 26.09
C GLU A 286 -23.22 8.04 24.99
N PRO A 287 -23.75 8.47 23.83
CA PRO A 287 -22.95 9.08 22.77
C PRO A 287 -22.11 10.27 23.28
N LEU A 288 -20.82 10.29 22.93
CA LEU A 288 -19.90 11.36 23.28
C LEU A 288 -19.52 12.17 22.04
N GLU A 289 -19.43 13.49 22.18
CA GLU A 289 -18.82 14.37 21.18
C GLU A 289 -17.43 14.82 21.64
N LEU A 290 -16.54 15.19 20.70
CA LEU A 290 -15.21 15.68 21.06
C LEU A 290 -15.26 16.96 21.92
N GLU A 291 -16.28 17.77 21.71
CA GLU A 291 -16.53 18.99 22.47
C GLU A 291 -16.79 18.70 23.96
N ASP A 292 -17.43 17.58 24.30
CA ASP A 292 -17.68 17.13 25.68
C ASP A 292 -16.42 16.64 26.39
N LEU A 293 -15.36 16.35 25.62
CA LEU A 293 -14.10 15.80 26.09
C LEU A 293 -13.00 16.86 26.25
N LYS A 294 -13.32 18.13 26.01
CA LYS A 294 -12.39 19.23 26.27
C LYS A 294 -11.95 19.25 27.74
N GLY A 295 -10.67 19.50 27.97
CA GLY A 295 -10.08 19.43 29.30
C GLY A 295 -9.70 18.01 29.75
N LYS A 296 -9.81 17.00 28.87
CA LYS A 296 -9.39 15.63 29.13
C LYS A 296 -8.33 15.18 28.12
N VAL A 297 -7.52 14.20 28.50
CA VAL A 297 -6.67 13.48 27.55
C VAL A 297 -7.52 12.36 26.96
N VAL A 298 -7.58 12.26 25.63
CA VAL A 298 -8.41 11.26 24.95
C VAL A 298 -7.56 10.33 24.10
N ILE A 299 -7.81 9.02 24.19
CA ILE A 299 -7.32 8.03 23.23
C ILE A 299 -8.51 7.58 22.39
N VAL A 300 -8.41 7.76 21.08
CA VAL A 300 -9.31 7.11 20.13
C VAL A 300 -8.62 5.85 19.63
N ASP A 301 -9.18 4.69 19.97
CA ASP A 301 -8.66 3.37 19.61
C ASP A 301 -9.55 2.72 18.56
N PHE A 302 -9.06 2.57 17.34
CA PHE A 302 -9.74 1.82 16.29
C PHE A 302 -9.43 0.34 16.44
N TRP A 303 -10.49 -0.46 16.57
CA TRP A 303 -10.38 -1.90 16.79
C TRP A 303 -11.55 -2.65 16.12
N THR A 304 -11.42 -3.96 16.04
CA THR A 304 -12.52 -4.87 15.73
C THR A 304 -12.37 -6.15 16.54
N TYR A 305 -13.48 -6.79 16.92
CA TYR A 305 -13.44 -7.83 17.95
C TYR A 305 -12.85 -9.17 17.48
N SER A 306 -12.83 -9.46 16.18
CA SER A 306 -12.21 -10.68 15.65
C SER A 306 -10.75 -10.50 15.23
N CYS A 307 -10.16 -9.30 15.36
CA CYS A 307 -8.76 -9.04 15.04
C CYS A 307 -7.84 -9.45 16.19
N ILE A 308 -6.93 -10.39 15.95
CA ILE A 308 -6.01 -10.88 17.00
C ILE A 308 -5.08 -9.78 17.52
N ASN A 309 -4.60 -8.90 16.64
CA ASN A 309 -3.74 -7.78 17.00
C ASN A 309 -4.47 -6.78 17.91
N CYS A 310 -5.76 -6.53 17.66
CA CYS A 310 -6.61 -5.76 18.56
C CYS A 310 -6.76 -6.46 19.91
N ILE A 311 -7.12 -7.75 19.93
CA ILE A 311 -7.34 -8.54 21.16
C ILE A 311 -6.09 -8.52 22.05
N ARG A 312 -4.89 -8.67 21.49
CA ARG A 312 -3.63 -8.60 22.26
C ARG A 312 -3.34 -7.21 22.83
N THR A 313 -3.94 -6.16 22.27
CA THR A 313 -3.82 -4.78 22.74
C THR A 313 -4.81 -4.44 23.87
N LEU A 314 -5.98 -5.09 23.91
CA LEU A 314 -7.06 -4.76 24.86
C LEU A 314 -6.63 -4.75 26.34
N PRO A 315 -5.80 -5.69 26.85
CA PRO A 315 -5.37 -5.67 28.25
C PRO A 315 -4.61 -4.41 28.65
N TYR A 316 -3.81 -3.84 27.73
CA TYR A 316 -3.09 -2.59 27.99
C TYR A 316 -4.04 -1.39 28.08
N LEU A 317 -5.04 -1.32 27.18
CA LEU A 317 -6.05 -0.26 27.20
C LEU A 317 -6.89 -0.31 28.48
N GLU A 318 -7.30 -1.50 28.93
CA GLU A 318 -8.03 -1.67 30.18
C GLU A 318 -7.21 -1.22 31.39
N LYS A 319 -5.94 -1.63 31.48
CA LYS A 319 -5.07 -1.18 32.57
C LYS A 319 -4.81 0.33 32.55
N TRP A 320 -4.65 0.94 31.37
CA TRP A 320 -4.57 2.40 31.27
C TRP A 320 -5.86 3.08 31.67
N HIS A 321 -7.02 2.52 31.30
CA HIS A 321 -8.32 3.01 31.73
C HIS A 321 -8.46 2.95 33.25
N GLU A 322 -8.19 1.79 33.87
CA GLU A 322 -8.23 1.62 35.33
C GLU A 322 -7.31 2.62 36.04
N LYS A 323 -6.07 2.75 35.57
CA LYS A 323 -5.04 3.58 36.22
C LYS A 323 -5.28 5.08 36.06
N TYR A 324 -5.65 5.54 34.86
CA TYR A 324 -5.60 6.96 34.50
C TYR A 324 -6.97 7.62 34.32
N SER A 325 -8.08 6.86 34.30
CA SER A 325 -9.43 7.45 34.12
C SER A 325 -9.77 8.50 35.19
N GLY A 326 -9.44 8.21 36.45
CA GLY A 326 -9.59 9.14 37.57
C GLY A 326 -8.67 10.38 37.52
N GLN A 327 -7.70 10.40 36.61
CA GLN A 327 -6.69 11.46 36.45
C GLN A 327 -6.95 12.34 35.21
N GLY A 328 -8.03 12.08 34.47
CA GLY A 328 -8.42 12.85 33.29
C GLY A 328 -8.22 12.13 31.95
N LEU A 329 -7.89 10.83 31.94
CA LEU A 329 -7.86 10.02 30.72
C LEU A 329 -9.27 9.54 30.33
N VAL A 330 -9.60 9.62 29.05
CA VAL A 330 -10.76 8.94 28.45
C VAL A 330 -10.29 8.11 27.27
N ILE A 331 -10.70 6.85 27.22
CA ILE A 331 -10.48 5.98 26.07
C ILE A 331 -11.81 5.80 25.36
N ILE A 332 -11.82 5.94 24.03
CA ILE A 332 -12.98 5.66 23.19
C ILE A 332 -12.56 4.59 22.19
N GLY A 333 -13.10 3.38 22.36
CA GLY A 333 -12.93 2.29 21.41
C GLY A 333 -13.87 2.45 20.22
N VAL A 334 -13.37 2.92 19.09
CA VAL A 334 -14.12 2.98 17.84
C VAL A 334 -14.06 1.60 17.17
N HIS A 335 -15.12 0.84 17.32
CA HIS A 335 -15.28 -0.48 16.72
C HIS A 335 -15.65 -0.33 15.23
N SER A 336 -14.65 -0.42 14.35
CA SER A 336 -14.82 -0.36 12.89
C SER A 336 -14.77 -1.78 12.33
N PRO A 337 -15.89 -2.31 11.78
CA PRO A 337 -16.03 -3.73 11.48
C PRO A 337 -15.32 -4.15 10.20
N GLU A 338 -14.42 -5.13 10.29
CA GLU A 338 -13.71 -5.73 9.16
C GLU A 338 -14.59 -6.69 8.35
N PHE A 339 -15.54 -7.36 9.01
CA PHE A 339 -16.49 -8.30 8.39
C PHE A 339 -17.94 -7.89 8.59
N VAL A 340 -18.86 -8.46 7.80
CA VAL A 340 -20.29 -8.09 7.87
C VAL A 340 -20.90 -8.42 9.24
N PHE A 341 -20.54 -9.56 9.83
CA PHE A 341 -21.07 -9.98 11.14
C PHE A 341 -20.64 -9.04 12.28
N GLU A 342 -19.56 -8.28 12.10
CA GLU A 342 -19.05 -7.32 13.09
C GLU A 342 -19.84 -6.01 13.10
N LYS A 343 -20.75 -5.80 12.13
CA LYS A 343 -21.70 -4.69 12.12
C LYS A 343 -22.88 -4.89 13.07
N VAL A 344 -23.09 -6.11 13.58
CA VAL A 344 -24.23 -6.47 14.41
C VAL A 344 -23.97 -6.01 15.86
N PRO A 345 -24.78 -5.08 16.43
CA PRO A 345 -24.53 -4.54 17.77
C PRO A 345 -24.46 -5.61 18.87
N ASP A 346 -25.30 -6.65 18.80
CA ASP A 346 -25.31 -7.73 19.80
C ASP A 346 -24.00 -8.54 19.82
N ASN A 347 -23.37 -8.74 18.65
CA ASN A 347 -22.08 -9.41 18.55
C ASN A 347 -20.98 -8.57 19.21
N VAL A 348 -20.99 -7.25 18.93
CA VAL A 348 -20.05 -6.30 19.52
C VAL A 348 -20.24 -6.23 21.04
N GLU A 349 -21.49 -6.13 21.52
CA GLU A 349 -21.79 -6.13 22.95
C GLU A 349 -21.32 -7.42 23.64
N GLY A 350 -21.52 -8.58 22.98
CA GLY A 350 -21.01 -9.86 23.44
C GLY A 350 -19.49 -9.87 23.58
N ALA A 351 -18.77 -9.28 22.62
CA ALA A 351 -17.31 -9.13 22.69
C ALA A 351 -16.87 -8.15 23.79
N VAL A 352 -17.53 -7.00 23.93
CA VAL A 352 -17.28 -6.03 25.03
C VAL A 352 -17.34 -6.74 26.38
N LYS A 353 -18.39 -7.54 26.60
CA LYS A 353 -18.57 -8.34 27.84
C LYS A 353 -17.50 -9.44 27.96
N LYS A 354 -17.21 -10.18 26.89
CA LYS A 354 -16.22 -11.27 26.85
C LYS A 354 -14.82 -10.79 27.24
N TYR A 355 -14.39 -9.64 26.73
CA TYR A 355 -13.08 -9.06 26.99
C TYR A 355 -13.06 -8.14 28.23
N GLY A 356 -14.20 -7.98 28.91
CA GLY A 356 -14.31 -7.20 30.14
C GLY A 356 -14.10 -5.70 29.95
N LEU A 357 -14.37 -5.17 28.75
CA LEU A 357 -14.04 -3.78 28.43
C LEU A 357 -14.94 -2.81 29.17
N GLN A 358 -14.36 -1.83 29.87
CA GLN A 358 -15.10 -0.87 30.71
C GLN A 358 -15.19 0.53 30.12
N TYR A 359 -14.27 0.91 29.23
CA TYR A 359 -14.29 2.22 28.59
C TYR A 359 -15.39 2.35 27.53
N PRO A 360 -15.80 3.60 27.18
CA PRO A 360 -16.75 3.87 26.08
C PRO A 360 -16.34 3.21 24.76
N ILE A 361 -17.29 2.54 24.12
CA ILE A 361 -17.10 1.90 22.82
C ILE A 361 -18.20 2.35 21.87
N ALA A 362 -17.84 2.70 20.64
CA ALA A 362 -18.79 3.15 19.63
C ALA A 362 -18.63 2.35 18.33
N LEU A 363 -19.77 1.99 17.73
CA LEU A 363 -19.82 1.19 16.51
C LEU A 363 -19.81 2.10 15.26
N ASP A 364 -18.80 1.93 14.40
CA ASP A 364 -18.63 2.68 13.14
C ASP A 364 -18.92 1.79 11.91
N SER A 365 -20.16 1.30 11.80
CA SER A 365 -20.57 0.31 10.77
C SER A 365 -20.34 0.74 9.32
N ASP A 366 -20.33 2.06 9.07
CA ASP A 366 -20.18 2.67 7.75
C ASP A 366 -18.77 3.23 7.51
N PHE A 367 -17.83 3.05 8.45
CA PHE A 367 -16.46 3.58 8.40
C PHE A 367 -16.40 5.11 8.24
N LYS A 368 -17.40 5.85 8.75
CA LYS A 368 -17.45 7.32 8.59
C LYS A 368 -16.45 7.99 9.51
N THR A 369 -16.33 7.52 10.76
CA THR A 369 -15.33 8.02 11.71
C THR A 369 -13.94 7.54 11.30
N TRP A 370 -13.79 6.28 10.90
CA TRP A 370 -12.57 5.71 10.32
C TRP A 370 -11.99 6.59 9.20
N ARG A 371 -12.82 6.94 8.20
CA ARG A 371 -12.40 7.83 7.09
C ARG A 371 -12.15 9.26 7.54
N ALA A 372 -12.89 9.79 8.51
CA ALA A 372 -12.65 11.14 9.04
C ALA A 372 -11.27 11.25 9.70
N TYR A 373 -10.79 10.18 10.33
CA TYR A 373 -9.46 10.07 10.94
C TYR A 373 -8.35 9.66 9.94
N ASP A 374 -8.69 9.45 8.67
CA ASP A 374 -7.78 8.92 7.64
C ASP A 374 -7.07 7.62 8.09
N ASN A 375 -7.79 6.77 8.84
CA ASN A 375 -7.23 5.54 9.36
C ASN A 375 -7.15 4.45 8.28
N HIS A 376 -6.18 3.55 8.41
CA HIS A 376 -5.93 2.47 7.46
C HIS A 376 -5.55 1.14 8.14
N TYR A 377 -5.59 1.06 9.47
CA TYR A 377 -5.06 -0.08 10.22
C TYR A 377 -5.91 -0.47 11.44
N TRP A 378 -5.87 -1.75 11.77
CA TRP A 378 -6.31 -2.30 13.05
C TRP A 378 -5.13 -2.96 13.78
N PRO A 379 -4.90 -2.69 15.08
CA PRO A 379 -5.43 -1.55 15.82
C PRO A 379 -4.77 -0.22 15.38
N ALA A 380 -5.39 0.92 15.71
CA ALA A 380 -4.79 2.24 15.54
C ALA A 380 -5.20 3.18 16.68
N LYS A 381 -4.27 3.98 17.20
CA LYS A 381 -4.47 4.86 18.34
C LYS A 381 -4.14 6.30 18.01
N TYR A 382 -5.03 7.21 18.38
CA TYR A 382 -4.83 8.65 18.26
C TYR A 382 -4.90 9.27 19.66
N PHE A 383 -3.81 9.89 20.09
CA PHE A 383 -3.70 10.53 21.40
C PHE A 383 -3.98 12.02 21.26
N ILE A 384 -5.01 12.48 21.97
CA ILE A 384 -5.58 13.83 21.87
C ILE A 384 -5.36 14.53 23.20
N ASP A 385 -4.85 15.77 23.15
CA ASP A 385 -4.65 16.59 24.34
C ASP A 385 -5.92 17.26 24.85
N LYS A 386 -5.80 17.93 26.01
CA LYS A 386 -6.88 18.69 26.67
C LYS A 386 -7.52 19.78 25.80
N ASP A 387 -6.82 20.25 24.76
CA ASP A 387 -7.29 21.28 23.84
C ASP A 387 -8.00 20.67 22.61
N GLY A 388 -8.13 19.34 22.56
CA GLY A 388 -8.78 18.60 21.48
C GLY A 388 -7.90 18.43 20.24
N LYS A 389 -6.57 18.48 20.38
CA LYS A 389 -5.63 18.29 19.25
C LYS A 389 -4.97 16.92 19.30
N VAL A 390 -4.84 16.28 18.15
CA VAL A 390 -4.04 15.05 18.01
C VAL A 390 -2.56 15.41 18.16
N ARG A 391 -1.90 14.74 19.11
CA ARG A 391 -0.48 14.96 19.45
C ARG A 391 0.39 13.76 19.13
N HIS A 392 -0.17 12.56 19.15
CA HIS A 392 0.54 11.35 18.80
C HIS A 392 -0.40 10.37 18.08
N THR A 393 0.15 9.56 17.18
CA THR A 393 -0.56 8.45 16.53
C THR A 393 0.27 7.18 16.56
N HIS A 394 -0.34 6.03 16.84
CA HIS A 394 0.30 4.72 16.78
C HIS A 394 -0.52 3.77 15.91
N PHE A 395 0.10 3.16 14.91
CA PHE A 395 -0.57 2.25 13.98
C PHE A 395 0.00 0.85 14.12
N GLY A 396 -0.90 -0.14 14.21
CA GLY A 396 -0.56 -1.52 14.48
C GLY A 396 -0.46 -1.84 15.97
N GLU A 397 -0.03 -3.06 16.24
CA GLU A 397 0.17 -3.60 17.59
C GLU A 397 1.57 -3.25 18.13
N GLY A 398 1.66 -2.90 19.42
CA GLY A 398 2.92 -2.71 20.13
C GLY A 398 3.09 -1.32 20.72
N ALA A 399 4.36 -0.95 20.94
CA ALA A 399 4.78 0.33 21.53
C ALA A 399 4.00 0.75 22.80
N TYR A 400 3.65 -0.22 23.66
CA TYR A 400 2.82 0.02 24.84
C TYR A 400 3.51 0.93 25.86
N GLU A 401 4.79 0.70 26.14
CA GLU A 401 5.58 1.56 27.04
C GLU A 401 5.64 3.00 26.52
N GLU A 402 5.89 3.18 25.22
CA GLU A 402 5.90 4.50 24.57
C GLU A 402 4.52 5.16 24.65
N SER A 403 3.46 4.42 24.34
CA SER A 403 2.08 4.90 24.42
C SER A 403 1.72 5.37 25.83
N GLU A 404 2.14 4.64 26.86
CA GLU A 404 1.92 5.05 28.25
C GLU A 404 2.71 6.28 28.64
N LEU A 405 3.96 6.40 28.19
CA LEU A 405 4.76 7.61 28.39
C LEU A 405 4.08 8.84 27.76
N ILE A 406 3.49 8.69 26.57
CA ILE A 406 2.70 9.75 25.91
C ILE A 406 1.45 10.10 26.74
N ILE A 407 0.72 9.11 27.25
CA ILE A 407 -0.44 9.33 28.14
C ILE A 407 0.00 10.14 29.36
N ARG A 408 1.07 9.73 30.03
CA ARG A 408 1.61 10.42 31.22
C ARG A 408 2.06 11.84 30.90
N GLN A 409 2.71 12.07 29.76
CA GLN A 409 3.09 13.41 29.33
C GLN A 409 1.87 14.31 29.13
N LEU A 410 0.84 13.85 28.41
CA LEU A 410 -0.37 14.64 28.16
C LEU A 410 -1.17 14.89 29.44
N LEU A 411 -1.22 13.93 30.37
CA LEU A 411 -1.84 14.10 31.69
C LEU A 411 -1.02 15.05 32.58
N GLY A 412 0.31 15.04 32.47
CA GLY A 412 1.18 16.01 33.14
C GLY A 412 0.98 17.44 32.64
N GLU A 413 0.75 17.62 31.33
CA GLU A 413 0.34 18.90 30.72
C GLU A 413 -1.04 19.37 31.23
N LEU A 414 -1.94 18.44 31.56
CA LEU A 414 -3.27 18.73 32.09
C LEU A 414 -3.24 19.13 33.58
N ASN A 415 -2.49 18.42 34.40
CA ASN A 415 -2.50 18.57 35.86
C ASN A 415 -1.35 19.46 36.39
N GLU A 416 -0.83 20.37 35.56
CA GLU A 416 0.23 21.33 35.90
C GLU A 416 1.48 20.69 36.56
N GLY A 417 1.85 19.48 36.15
CA GLY A 417 3.03 18.78 36.65
C GLY A 417 2.85 18.08 38.00
N SER A 418 1.61 17.84 38.46
CA SER A 418 1.38 16.90 39.57
C SER A 418 2.00 15.54 39.25
N VAL A 419 2.79 14.99 40.19
CA VAL A 419 3.50 13.71 40.00
C VAL A 419 2.47 12.59 39.79
N LEU A 420 2.41 12.07 38.57
CA LEU A 420 1.69 10.84 38.26
C LEU A 420 2.52 9.67 38.78
N ASP A 421 1.86 8.64 39.31
CA ASP A 421 2.50 7.39 39.75
C ASP A 421 3.59 6.93 38.76
N ASP A 422 4.77 6.60 39.28
CA ASP A 422 5.99 6.42 38.50
C ASP A 422 6.09 5.06 37.82
N GLU A 423 5.36 4.07 38.31
CA GLU A 423 5.37 2.73 37.75
C GLU A 423 4.66 2.71 36.38
N LEU A 424 5.20 2.03 35.37
CA LEU A 424 4.48 1.79 34.12
C LEU A 424 3.61 0.55 34.27
N VAL A 425 2.52 0.48 33.50
CA VAL A 425 1.75 -0.75 33.37
C VAL A 425 2.65 -1.84 32.79
N SER A 426 2.95 -2.84 33.61
CA SER A 426 3.55 -4.08 33.15
C SER A 426 2.45 -5.11 32.88
N GLU A 427 2.46 -5.64 31.67
CA GLU A 427 1.86 -6.93 31.34
C GLU A 427 2.99 -7.91 31.09
N ASN A 428 2.74 -9.20 31.36
CA ASN A 428 3.63 -10.24 30.87
C ASN A 428 3.80 -9.98 29.39
N LYS A 429 5.03 -9.65 28.94
CA LYS A 429 5.33 -9.38 27.53
C LYS A 429 4.60 -10.42 26.71
N VAL A 430 3.51 -10.04 26.05
CA VAL A 430 2.86 -10.89 25.06
C VAL A 430 3.89 -10.92 23.95
N SER A 431 4.77 -11.90 24.07
CA SER A 431 5.90 -12.10 23.20
C SER A 431 5.35 -12.27 21.80
N GLY A 432 5.72 -11.35 20.92
CA GLY A 432 5.39 -11.46 19.51
C GLY A 432 5.67 -10.16 18.81
N SER A 433 6.94 -9.70 18.80
CA SER A 433 7.33 -8.81 17.71
C SER A 433 7.00 -9.57 16.42
N VAL A 434 6.03 -9.09 15.63
CA VAL A 434 5.58 -9.77 14.42
C VAL A 434 6.80 -10.14 13.60
N SER A 435 7.09 -11.43 13.51
CA SER A 435 8.22 -11.92 12.72
C SER A 435 7.98 -11.55 11.27
N SER A 436 8.97 -10.96 10.59
CA SER A 436 8.87 -10.68 9.15
C SER A 436 8.70 -11.94 8.30
N LYS A 437 8.90 -13.13 8.90
CA LYS A 437 8.67 -14.43 8.28
C LYS A 437 7.26 -14.97 8.52
N GLN A 438 6.45 -14.31 9.36
CA GLN A 438 5.09 -14.74 9.65
C GLN A 438 4.22 -14.66 8.39
N SER A 439 3.28 -15.60 8.25
CA SER A 439 2.24 -15.50 7.23
C SER A 439 1.45 -14.20 7.39
N PRO A 440 1.14 -13.50 6.28
CA PRO A 440 0.25 -12.34 6.33
C PRO A 440 -1.18 -12.81 6.61
N GLU A 441 -2.02 -11.89 7.09
CA GLU A 441 -3.46 -12.12 7.16
C GLU A 441 -3.98 -12.60 5.79
N THR A 442 -4.72 -13.70 5.81
CA THR A 442 -5.15 -14.41 4.60
C THR A 442 -6.67 -14.49 4.57
N TYR A 443 -7.27 -13.63 3.76
CA TYR A 443 -8.71 -13.61 3.52
C TYR A 443 -9.16 -14.79 2.66
N LEU A 444 -10.29 -15.37 3.02
CA LEU A 444 -10.88 -16.56 2.39
C LEU A 444 -12.11 -16.22 1.56
N ASN A 445 -12.12 -15.04 0.93
CA ASN A 445 -13.22 -14.54 0.09
C ASN A 445 -12.68 -14.08 -1.28
N TYR A 446 -13.55 -13.77 -2.24
CA TYR A 446 -13.07 -13.38 -3.57
C TYR A 446 -12.70 -11.89 -3.71
N GLU A 447 -13.12 -11.00 -2.80
CA GLU A 447 -12.80 -9.57 -2.90
C GLU A 447 -11.39 -9.24 -2.41
N ARG A 448 -11.00 -9.84 -1.28
CA ARG A 448 -9.73 -9.59 -0.58
C ARG A 448 -8.80 -10.79 -0.58
N GLY A 449 -9.31 -11.98 -0.89
CA GLY A 449 -8.53 -13.20 -0.88
C GLY A 449 -7.39 -13.18 -1.90
N ALA A 450 -6.23 -13.64 -1.44
CA ALA A 450 -5.03 -13.82 -2.24
C ALA A 450 -4.47 -15.22 -2.00
N ASN A 451 -3.60 -15.69 -2.89
CA ASN A 451 -2.91 -16.98 -2.77
C ASN A 451 -3.86 -18.20 -2.67
N LEU A 452 -5.03 -18.13 -3.30
CA LEU A 452 -5.84 -19.33 -3.56
C LEU A 452 -5.07 -20.22 -4.55
N SER A 453 -5.07 -21.54 -4.31
CA SER A 453 -4.36 -22.48 -5.18
C SER A 453 -4.78 -22.33 -6.65
N PRO A 454 -3.85 -22.43 -7.61
CA PRO A 454 -4.18 -22.25 -9.03
C PRO A 454 -5.29 -23.16 -9.55
N VAL A 455 -5.43 -24.36 -8.97
CA VAL A 455 -6.51 -25.29 -9.32
C VAL A 455 -7.85 -24.74 -8.87
N ASN A 456 -7.97 -24.34 -7.59
CA ASN A 456 -9.24 -23.78 -7.10
C ASN A 456 -9.56 -22.43 -7.74
N ALA A 457 -8.55 -21.63 -8.11
CA ALA A 457 -8.76 -20.40 -8.86
C ALA A 457 -9.38 -20.65 -10.25
N ASN A 458 -9.05 -21.78 -10.91
CA ASN A 458 -9.67 -22.17 -12.18
C ASN A 458 -11.08 -22.76 -12.01
N GLU A 459 -11.38 -23.33 -10.85
CA GLU A 459 -12.71 -23.88 -10.50
C GLU A 459 -13.69 -22.80 -10.03
N PHE A 460 -13.17 -21.67 -9.54
CA PHE A 460 -13.93 -20.62 -8.88
C PHE A 460 -15.08 -20.04 -9.72
N ALA A 461 -16.22 -19.85 -9.06
CA ALA A 461 -17.33 -19.05 -9.54
C ALA A 461 -17.91 -18.23 -8.37
N ALA A 462 -17.92 -16.91 -8.53
CA ALA A 462 -18.42 -15.98 -7.51
C ALA A 462 -19.89 -16.27 -7.13
N ASP A 463 -20.17 -16.26 -5.82
CA ASP A 463 -21.50 -16.41 -5.22
C ASP A 463 -22.27 -17.67 -5.66
N LYS A 464 -21.53 -18.72 -6.03
CA LYS A 464 -22.10 -20.01 -6.44
C LYS A 464 -21.49 -21.14 -5.62
N GLU A 465 -22.29 -22.18 -5.41
CA GLU A 465 -21.78 -23.44 -4.89
C GLU A 465 -20.91 -24.13 -5.94
N VAL A 466 -19.67 -24.39 -5.58
CA VAL A 466 -18.64 -24.99 -6.43
C VAL A 466 -18.02 -26.16 -5.69
N PHE A 467 -17.83 -27.27 -6.41
CA PHE A 467 -17.01 -28.37 -5.90
C PHE A 467 -15.54 -28.10 -6.23
N TYR A 468 -14.72 -27.99 -5.18
CA TYR A 468 -13.29 -27.71 -5.28
C TYR A 468 -12.44 -28.97 -5.09
N SER A 469 -11.39 -29.10 -5.91
CA SER A 469 -10.42 -30.18 -5.81
C SER A 469 -9.31 -29.82 -4.80
N ILE A 470 -9.22 -30.55 -3.69
CA ILE A 470 -8.21 -30.28 -2.66
C ILE A 470 -6.80 -30.54 -3.19
N GLN A 471 -5.90 -29.58 -2.97
CA GLN A 471 -4.49 -29.74 -3.35
C GLN A 471 -3.69 -30.48 -2.26
N THR A 472 -2.77 -31.34 -2.70
CA THR A 472 -1.87 -32.09 -1.79
C THR A 472 -0.57 -31.36 -1.51
N LYS A 473 -0.15 -30.49 -2.43
CA LYS A 473 1.04 -29.65 -2.29
C LYS A 473 0.63 -28.19 -2.44
N LEU A 474 1.07 -27.37 -1.49
CA LEU A 474 0.79 -25.94 -1.46
C LEU A 474 2.11 -25.18 -1.34
N SER A 475 2.27 -24.11 -2.11
CA SER A 475 3.35 -23.15 -1.90
C SER A 475 3.14 -22.38 -0.60
N ARG A 476 4.17 -21.67 -0.13
CA ARG A 476 4.10 -20.89 1.11
C ARG A 476 2.98 -19.84 1.05
N ASN A 477 2.19 -19.76 2.11
CA ASN A 477 1.00 -18.89 2.22
C ASN A 477 -0.09 -19.18 1.18
N GLU A 478 -0.06 -20.35 0.54
CA GLU A 478 -1.12 -20.80 -0.36
C GLU A 478 -2.18 -21.59 0.42
N TRP A 479 -3.45 -21.41 0.07
CA TRP A 479 -4.57 -22.20 0.60
C TRP A 479 -5.36 -22.88 -0.52
N SER A 480 -6.03 -23.97 -0.17
CA SER A 480 -6.88 -24.74 -1.06
C SER A 480 -8.14 -25.24 -0.37
N LEU A 481 -9.24 -25.23 -1.11
CA LEU A 481 -10.53 -25.78 -0.72
C LEU A 481 -10.71 -27.19 -1.30
N GLY A 482 -11.45 -28.02 -0.57
CA GLY A 482 -11.86 -29.36 -0.97
C GLY A 482 -13.33 -29.60 -0.66
N GLY A 483 -14.07 -30.21 -1.59
CA GLY A 483 -15.51 -30.43 -1.44
C GLY A 483 -16.33 -29.23 -1.90
N THR A 484 -17.62 -29.17 -1.53
CA THR A 484 -18.52 -28.11 -1.99
C THR A 484 -18.45 -26.89 -1.09
N TRP A 485 -18.16 -25.72 -1.68
CA TRP A 485 -18.09 -24.43 -0.99
C TRP A 485 -18.86 -23.37 -1.76
N LEU A 486 -19.38 -22.38 -1.04
CA LEU A 486 -19.83 -21.11 -1.61
C LEU A 486 -18.81 -20.03 -1.23
N MET A 487 -18.15 -19.43 -2.21
CA MET A 487 -17.20 -18.33 -1.98
C MET A 487 -17.88 -16.99 -2.31
N GLY A 488 -18.15 -16.20 -1.27
CA GLY A 488 -18.76 -14.89 -1.36
C GLY A 488 -17.74 -13.74 -1.27
N ALA A 489 -18.25 -12.51 -1.24
CA ALA A 489 -17.43 -11.30 -1.13
C ALA A 489 -16.76 -11.15 0.25
N ASP A 490 -17.44 -11.57 1.32
CA ASP A 490 -16.97 -11.37 2.71
C ASP A 490 -16.33 -12.62 3.32
N HIS A 491 -16.85 -13.81 2.99
CA HIS A 491 -16.45 -15.10 3.55
C HIS A 491 -16.60 -16.24 2.52
N SER A 492 -16.06 -17.42 2.86
CA SER A 492 -16.41 -18.69 2.23
C SER A 492 -17.23 -19.56 3.19
N GLU A 493 -18.18 -20.33 2.66
CA GLU A 493 -19.05 -21.20 3.45
C GLU A 493 -18.95 -22.65 2.99
N ALA A 494 -18.77 -23.56 3.94
CA ALA A 494 -18.81 -25.00 3.68
C ALA A 494 -20.25 -25.43 3.36
N ARG A 495 -20.47 -26.00 2.18
CA ARG A 495 -21.80 -26.44 1.70
C ARG A 495 -21.98 -27.97 1.68
N ALA A 496 -20.96 -28.71 2.12
CA ALA A 496 -21.00 -30.15 2.22
C ALA A 496 -20.33 -30.64 3.51
N GLU A 497 -20.87 -31.72 4.07
CA GLU A 497 -20.27 -32.41 5.21
C GLU A 497 -18.88 -32.92 4.87
N GLY A 498 -17.91 -32.60 5.72
CA GLY A 498 -16.52 -32.98 5.51
C GLY A 498 -15.80 -32.16 4.45
N ALA A 499 -16.32 -30.99 4.07
CA ALA A 499 -15.59 -30.00 3.28
C ALA A 499 -14.25 -29.68 3.96
N LYS A 500 -13.24 -29.36 3.16
CA LYS A 500 -11.85 -29.19 3.61
C LYS A 500 -11.29 -27.84 3.26
N LEU A 501 -10.47 -27.29 4.16
CA LEU A 501 -9.60 -26.13 3.92
C LEU A 501 -8.18 -26.53 4.30
N LYS A 502 -7.23 -26.35 3.39
CA LYS A 502 -5.82 -26.59 3.65
C LYS A 502 -5.04 -25.30 3.46
N TYR A 503 -4.08 -25.03 4.33
CA TYR A 503 -3.25 -23.84 4.26
C TYR A 503 -1.80 -24.18 4.63
N ASN A 504 -0.86 -23.62 3.85
CA ASN A 504 0.56 -23.68 4.16
C ASN A 504 1.00 -22.40 4.88
N PHE A 505 1.24 -22.48 6.19
CA PHE A 505 1.50 -21.33 7.06
C PHE A 505 2.93 -21.28 7.60
N SER A 506 3.33 -20.09 8.04
CA SER A 506 4.56 -19.85 8.80
C SER A 506 4.22 -18.98 10.02
N ALA A 507 4.10 -19.58 11.19
CA ALA A 507 3.72 -18.89 12.43
C ALA A 507 4.01 -19.80 13.63
N LYS A 508 3.96 -19.22 14.84
CA LYS A 508 3.87 -20.00 16.08
C LYS A 508 2.41 -20.30 16.42
N GLU A 509 1.54 -19.32 16.25
CA GLU A 509 0.11 -19.41 16.57
C GLU A 509 -0.72 -19.18 15.30
N VAL A 510 -1.79 -19.96 15.14
CA VAL A 510 -2.74 -19.81 14.01
C VAL A 510 -4.13 -19.62 14.57
N TYR A 511 -4.81 -18.60 14.05
CA TYR A 511 -6.18 -18.27 14.37
C TYR A 511 -7.00 -18.25 13.08
N LEU A 512 -8.28 -18.61 13.18
CA LEU A 512 -9.22 -18.53 12.07
C LEU A 512 -10.51 -17.86 12.56
N VAL A 513 -10.93 -16.83 11.83
CA VAL A 513 -12.24 -16.20 12.02
C VAL A 513 -13.29 -17.09 11.37
N MET A 514 -14.19 -17.61 12.19
CA MET A 514 -15.27 -18.52 11.75
C MET A 514 -16.58 -18.16 12.41
N GLY A 515 -17.69 -18.61 11.81
CA GLY A 515 -19.01 -18.57 12.43
C GLY A 515 -20.01 -19.50 11.78
N PRO A 516 -21.20 -19.65 12.37
CA PRO A 516 -22.30 -20.35 11.72
C PRO A 516 -22.82 -19.57 10.51
N SER A 517 -23.45 -20.25 9.57
CA SER A 517 -24.06 -19.61 8.39
C SER A 517 -24.98 -18.45 8.79
N SER A 518 -24.74 -17.31 8.17
CA SER A 518 -25.54 -16.09 8.24
C SER A 518 -26.96 -16.35 7.68
N ILE A 519 -27.10 -17.36 6.81
CA ILE A 519 -28.40 -17.84 6.32
C ILE A 519 -28.99 -18.80 7.35
N LYS A 520 -29.84 -18.26 8.23
CA LYS A 520 -30.52 -19.05 9.26
C LYS A 520 -31.57 -19.98 8.65
N SER A 521 -31.31 -21.29 8.67
CA SER A 521 -32.32 -22.33 8.48
C SER A 521 -32.98 -22.66 9.84
N ALA A 522 -34.30 -22.91 9.85
CA ALA A 522 -35.01 -23.32 11.07
C ALA A 522 -34.49 -24.66 11.64
N ASP A 523 -33.92 -25.49 10.78
CA ASP A 523 -33.34 -26.79 11.12
C ASP A 523 -31.81 -26.73 11.33
N ALA A 524 -31.21 -25.53 11.33
CA ALA A 524 -29.78 -25.38 11.54
C ALA A 524 -29.37 -25.87 12.94
N PRO A 525 -28.27 -26.64 13.07
CA PRO A 525 -27.78 -27.07 14.36
C PRO A 525 -27.33 -25.85 15.18
N LYS A 526 -27.40 -25.98 16.51
CA LYS A 526 -26.95 -24.92 17.44
C LYS A 526 -25.45 -24.65 17.40
N SER A 527 -24.68 -25.65 16.97
CA SER A 527 -23.23 -25.60 16.93
C SER A 527 -22.72 -26.55 15.86
N TYR A 528 -21.60 -26.19 15.23
CA TYR A 528 -20.93 -26.94 14.17
C TYR A 528 -19.57 -27.42 14.66
N LYS A 529 -19.05 -28.47 14.05
CA LYS A 529 -17.74 -29.02 14.38
C LYS A 529 -16.75 -28.77 13.25
N VAL A 530 -15.52 -28.44 13.62
CA VAL A 530 -14.39 -28.35 12.72
C VAL A 530 -13.26 -29.21 13.28
N LYS A 531 -12.85 -30.24 12.55
CA LYS A 531 -11.71 -31.10 12.92
C LYS A 531 -10.41 -30.48 12.41
N VAL A 532 -9.37 -30.52 13.25
CA VAL A 532 -8.08 -29.87 13.00
C VAL A 532 -6.99 -30.93 12.82
N PHE A 533 -6.28 -30.83 11.71
CA PHE A 533 -5.14 -31.67 11.37
C PHE A 533 -3.91 -30.80 11.11
N LEU A 534 -2.77 -31.21 11.63
CA LEU A 534 -1.49 -30.54 11.41
C LEU A 534 -0.53 -31.55 10.76
N ASN A 535 0.08 -31.15 9.64
CA ASN A 535 1.02 -31.95 8.86
C ASN A 535 0.50 -33.35 8.46
N GLY A 536 -0.82 -33.47 8.28
CA GLY A 536 -1.49 -34.71 7.87
C GLY A 536 -1.90 -35.64 9.01
N GLU A 537 -1.58 -35.28 10.26
CA GLU A 537 -1.99 -36.01 11.46
C GLU A 537 -3.04 -35.20 12.24
N ALA A 538 -3.85 -35.86 13.07
CA ALA A 538 -4.74 -35.15 13.98
C ALA A 538 -3.91 -34.30 14.94
N ILE A 539 -4.31 -33.05 15.17
CA ILE A 539 -3.52 -32.14 16.00
C ILE A 539 -3.36 -32.70 17.42
N ASN A 540 -2.13 -32.67 17.94
CA ASN A 540 -1.87 -33.13 19.30
C ASN A 540 -2.24 -32.05 20.33
N VAL A 541 -2.38 -32.45 21.60
CA VAL A 541 -2.82 -31.55 22.68
C VAL A 541 -1.79 -30.47 23.00
N GLU A 542 -0.50 -30.70 22.70
CA GLU A 542 0.59 -29.76 22.99
C GLU A 542 0.66 -28.62 21.96
N GLU A 543 0.25 -28.89 20.71
CA GLU A 543 0.20 -27.95 19.59
C GLU A 543 -1.19 -27.35 19.38
N ALA A 544 -2.21 -27.92 20.04
CA ALA A 544 -3.59 -27.46 19.96
C ALA A 544 -3.74 -26.04 20.53
N GLY A 545 -4.39 -25.17 19.76
CA GLY A 545 -4.82 -23.86 20.25
C GLY A 545 -5.94 -23.99 21.29
N SER A 546 -6.19 -22.91 22.05
CA SER A 546 -7.16 -22.90 23.15
C SER A 546 -8.62 -23.13 22.72
N SER A 547 -8.92 -23.06 21.42
CA SER A 547 -10.25 -23.35 20.88
C SER A 547 -10.44 -24.81 20.44
N VAL A 548 -9.38 -25.61 20.45
CA VAL A 548 -9.41 -27.03 20.05
C VAL A 548 -9.52 -27.90 21.31
N ASN A 549 -10.49 -28.82 21.33
CA ASN A 549 -10.67 -29.76 22.43
C ASN A 549 -9.68 -30.95 22.33
N SER A 550 -9.74 -31.86 23.31
CA SER A 550 -8.87 -33.06 23.36
C SER A 550 -9.04 -34.03 22.18
N ASP A 551 -10.14 -33.93 21.44
CA ASP A 551 -10.42 -34.77 20.26
C ASP A 551 -9.95 -34.10 18.94
N GLY A 552 -9.28 -32.95 19.02
CA GLY A 552 -8.86 -32.18 17.83
C GLY A 552 -10.03 -31.45 17.16
N ILE A 553 -11.09 -31.14 17.90
CA ILE A 553 -12.33 -30.54 17.38
C ILE A 553 -12.52 -29.13 17.95
N VAL A 554 -12.86 -28.19 17.08
CA VAL A 554 -13.35 -26.85 17.42
C VAL A 554 -14.87 -26.85 17.33
N ILE A 555 -15.53 -26.28 18.33
CA ILE A 555 -16.98 -26.06 18.32
C ILE A 555 -17.25 -24.62 17.88
N VAL A 556 -17.96 -24.47 16.76
CA VAL A 556 -18.32 -23.18 16.18
C VAL A 556 -19.80 -22.93 16.44
N ASP A 557 -20.10 -21.96 17.31
CA ASP A 557 -21.46 -21.61 17.74
C ASP A 557 -21.81 -20.12 17.55
N ARG A 558 -20.83 -19.31 17.16
CA ARG A 558 -20.95 -17.86 16.91
C ARG A 558 -19.80 -17.39 16.01
N HIS A 559 -19.93 -16.19 15.44
CA HIS A 559 -18.82 -15.54 14.73
C HIS A 559 -17.78 -15.03 15.73
N ASP A 560 -16.60 -15.64 15.76
CA ASP A 560 -15.51 -15.33 16.70
C ASP A 560 -14.14 -15.67 16.10
N LEU A 561 -13.08 -15.26 16.79
CA LEU A 561 -11.71 -15.68 16.49
C LEU A 561 -11.36 -16.97 17.24
N TYR A 562 -11.06 -18.03 16.52
CA TYR A 562 -10.73 -19.34 17.08
C TYR A 562 -9.23 -19.60 17.00
N LYS A 563 -8.58 -19.89 18.14
CA LYS A 563 -7.16 -20.27 18.20
C LYS A 563 -7.03 -21.76 17.88
N LEU A 564 -6.48 -22.08 16.71
CA LEU A 564 -6.40 -23.44 16.18
C LEU A 564 -5.08 -24.12 16.52
N VAL A 565 -3.96 -23.38 16.43
CA VAL A 565 -2.61 -23.91 16.62
C VAL A 565 -1.84 -23.02 17.58
N ASN A 566 -1.03 -23.65 18.44
CA ASN A 566 -0.12 -23.01 19.39
C ASN A 566 1.17 -23.83 19.50
N LEU A 567 2.12 -23.60 18.60
CA LEU A 567 3.40 -24.31 18.59
C LEU A 567 4.32 -23.84 19.72
N PRO A 568 5.25 -24.69 20.20
CA PRO A 568 6.24 -24.28 21.20
C PRO A 568 7.15 -23.17 20.68
N GLU A 569 7.51 -23.22 19.40
CA GLU A 569 8.37 -22.25 18.71
C GLU A 569 7.80 -21.91 17.33
N PHE A 570 8.27 -20.80 16.75
CA PHE A 570 7.91 -20.40 15.39
C PHE A 570 8.33 -21.47 14.37
N ALA A 571 7.38 -21.95 13.58
CA ALA A 571 7.63 -22.90 12.51
C ALA A 571 7.28 -22.29 11.14
N SER A 572 7.98 -22.74 10.10
CA SER A 572 7.73 -22.35 8.70
C SER A 572 7.22 -23.53 7.90
N ASP A 573 6.45 -23.22 6.85
CA ASP A 573 5.92 -24.16 5.87
C ASP A 573 5.14 -25.35 6.46
N GLN A 574 4.36 -25.09 7.52
CA GLN A 574 3.51 -26.09 8.17
C GLN A 574 2.18 -26.22 7.42
N ILE A 575 1.65 -27.44 7.32
CA ILE A 575 0.38 -27.69 6.63
C ILE A 575 -0.74 -27.86 7.64
N LEU A 576 -1.64 -26.88 7.70
CA LEU A 576 -2.91 -26.98 8.42
C LEU A 576 -3.98 -27.53 7.49
N GLU A 577 -4.70 -28.58 7.90
CA GLU A 577 -5.92 -29.05 7.22
C GLU A 577 -7.09 -29.02 8.21
N LEU A 578 -8.20 -28.45 7.78
CA LEU A 578 -9.45 -28.33 8.53
C LEU A 578 -10.54 -29.08 7.80
N GLN A 579 -11.38 -29.81 8.54
CA GLN A 579 -12.54 -30.50 8.01
C GLN A 579 -13.82 -29.99 8.70
N PHE A 580 -14.78 -29.50 7.93
CA PHE A 580 -15.93 -28.75 8.40
C PHE A 580 -17.23 -29.56 8.31
N ASP A 581 -18.11 -29.36 9.28
CA ASP A 581 -19.55 -29.61 9.11
C ASP A 581 -20.13 -28.61 8.07
N SER A 582 -21.23 -28.96 7.42
CA SER A 582 -21.89 -28.06 6.46
C SER A 582 -22.51 -26.87 7.19
N GLY A 583 -22.33 -25.65 6.68
CA GLY A 583 -22.89 -24.42 7.22
C GLY A 583 -21.93 -23.61 8.11
N VAL A 584 -20.63 -23.91 8.09
CA VAL A 584 -19.60 -23.06 8.72
C VAL A 584 -19.09 -22.04 7.71
N GLU A 585 -19.08 -20.78 8.11
CA GLU A 585 -18.44 -19.66 7.42
C GLU A 585 -17.01 -19.46 7.92
N VAL A 586 -16.10 -19.14 7.00
CA VAL A 586 -14.69 -18.82 7.28
C VAL A 586 -14.32 -17.50 6.60
N ASN A 587 -13.69 -16.60 7.35
CA ASN A 587 -13.41 -15.24 6.88
C ASN A 587 -11.93 -15.02 6.60
N ALA A 588 -11.06 -15.20 7.59
CA ALA A 588 -9.63 -14.96 7.45
C ALA A 588 -8.79 -15.75 8.45
N PHE A 589 -7.61 -16.19 8.01
CA PHE A 589 -6.54 -16.65 8.91
C PHE A 589 -5.72 -15.46 9.42
N THR A 590 -5.46 -15.45 10.73
CA THR A 590 -4.53 -14.52 11.39
C THR A 590 -3.54 -15.29 12.27
N PHE A 591 -2.45 -14.63 12.68
CA PHE A 591 -1.26 -15.33 13.19
C PHE A 591 -0.61 -14.65 14.39
N GLY A 592 0.21 -15.43 15.11
CA GLY A 592 1.12 -14.95 16.15
C GLY A 592 2.50 -15.62 16.02
N SER A 593 3.55 -14.95 16.49
CA SER A 593 4.95 -15.36 16.34
C SER A 593 5.65 -15.69 17.65
#